data_AF-A0A923ZKT6-F1
#
_entry.id   AF-A0A923ZKT6-F1
#
_cell.length_a   1.000
_cell.length_b   1.000
_cell.length_c   1.000
_cell.angle_alpha   90.00
_cell.angle_beta   90.00
_cell.angle_gamma   90.00
#
_symmetry.space_group_name_H-M   'P 1'
#
loop_
_entity.id
_entity.type
_entity.pdbx_description
1 polymer ?
#
loop_
_entity_poly.entity_id
_entity_poly.type
_entity_poly.pdbx_seq_one_letter_code
_entity_poly.pdbx_strand_id
1 'polypeptide(L)'
;MSGEILAALLGAHAAGGLQTVVSIGNRKRERESVLTAIASEVHAIRRLIRHQNYLGHSNDSCERIQNQRSAGDTFVIGSRANYFSAHEGLVSKLGNLNPKAAVKIVNFYVYCKSAIDSIRPDGSHAFDTWSPDSADNTLSLNQILRAVFLLGDEIVQLPRMPIVELPVRVDS
;
A
#
# COMPACT_ATOMS: atom_id res chain seq x y z
N MET A 1 -26.60 -31.44 -44.20
CA MET A 1 -25.98 -30.10 -44.08
C MET A 1 -26.45 -29.27 -42.88
N SER A 2 -27.65 -29.48 -42.32
CA SER A 2 -28.16 -28.68 -41.19
C SER A 2 -27.63 -29.07 -39.80
N GLY A 3 -27.28 -30.35 -39.57
CA GLY A 3 -26.82 -30.83 -38.26
C GLY A 3 -25.40 -30.38 -37.87
N GLU A 4 -24.50 -30.26 -38.84
CA GLU A 4 -23.10 -29.85 -38.59
C GLU A 4 -22.99 -28.37 -38.22
N ILE A 5 -23.80 -27.51 -38.85
CA ILE A 5 -23.85 -26.07 -38.55
C ILE A 5 -24.40 -25.83 -37.14
N LEU A 6 -25.43 -26.58 -36.72
CA LEU A 6 -26.01 -26.47 -35.38
C LEU A 6 -25.02 -26.95 -34.29
N ALA A 7 -24.32 -28.07 -34.55
CA ALA A 7 -23.30 -28.59 -33.63
C ALA A 7 -22.10 -27.62 -33.49
N ALA A 8 -21.66 -26.99 -34.59
CA ALA A 8 -20.60 -25.99 -34.56
C ALA A 8 -21.01 -24.72 -33.78
N LEU A 9 -22.24 -24.24 -33.95
CA LEU A 9 -22.78 -23.08 -33.22
C LEU A 9 -22.91 -23.34 -31.70
N LEU A 10 -23.40 -24.53 -31.34
CA LEU A 10 -23.48 -24.97 -29.94
C LEU A 10 -22.08 -25.15 -29.33
N GLY A 11 -21.14 -25.72 -30.08
CA GLY A 11 -19.75 -25.86 -29.66
C GLY A 11 -19.07 -24.51 -29.40
N ALA A 12 -19.26 -23.54 -30.30
CA ALA A 12 -18.71 -22.19 -30.14
C ALA A 12 -19.29 -21.45 -28.92
N HIS A 13 -20.60 -21.55 -28.67
CA HIS A 13 -21.23 -20.95 -27.48
C HIS A 13 -20.79 -21.63 -26.18
N ALA A 14 -20.71 -22.97 -26.16
CA ALA A 14 -20.25 -23.71 -25.00
C ALA A 14 -18.78 -23.41 -24.67
N ALA A 15 -17.91 -23.35 -25.70
CA ALA A 15 -16.50 -23.00 -25.54
C ALA A 15 -16.31 -21.56 -25.05
N GLY A 16 -17.04 -20.59 -25.63
CA GLY A 16 -17.00 -19.19 -25.20
C GLY A 16 -17.52 -18.98 -23.77
N GLY A 17 -18.61 -19.66 -23.40
CA GLY A 17 -19.15 -19.64 -22.05
C GLY A 17 -18.17 -20.21 -21.02
N LEU A 18 -17.54 -21.35 -21.33
CA LEU A 18 -16.57 -21.98 -20.44
C LEU A 18 -15.31 -21.11 -20.25
N GLN A 19 -14.78 -20.50 -21.32
CA GLN A 19 -13.65 -19.57 -21.24
C GLN A 19 -13.97 -18.36 -20.34
N THR A 20 -15.19 -17.84 -20.43
CA THR A 20 -15.64 -16.72 -19.60
C THR A 20 -15.62 -17.08 -18.12
N VAL A 21 -16.18 -18.24 -17.75
CA VAL A 21 -16.20 -18.70 -16.35
C VAL A 21 -14.79 -18.92 -15.80
N VAL A 22 -13.91 -19.57 -16.58
CA VAL A 22 -12.51 -19.78 -16.19
C VAL A 22 -11.79 -18.44 -16.02
N SER A 23 -12.02 -17.47 -16.89
CA SER A 23 -11.41 -16.13 -16.81
C SER A 23 -11.82 -15.38 -15.53
N ILE A 24 -13.08 -15.50 -15.10
CA ILE A 24 -13.59 -14.88 -13.88
C ILE A 24 -12.93 -15.51 -12.64
N GLY A 25 -12.85 -16.84 -12.61
CA GLY A 25 -12.18 -17.56 -11.52
C GLY A 25 -10.69 -17.21 -11.40
N ASN A 26 -10.00 -17.12 -12.54
CA ASN A 26 -8.59 -16.73 -12.58
C ASN A 26 -8.37 -15.29 -12.07
N ARG A 27 -9.24 -14.34 -12.46
CA ARG A 27 -9.16 -12.95 -11.96
C ARG A 27 -9.34 -12.86 -10.46
N LYS A 28 -10.25 -13.66 -9.88
CA LYS A 28 -10.47 -13.70 -8.43
C LYS A 28 -9.22 -14.19 -7.68
N ARG A 29 -8.66 -15.32 -8.13
CA ARG A 29 -7.42 -15.88 -7.54
C ARG A 29 -6.23 -14.94 -7.67
N GLU A 30 -6.09 -14.30 -8.83
CA GLU A 30 -5.02 -13.32 -9.07
C GLU A 30 -5.16 -12.13 -8.10
N ARG A 31 -6.38 -11.58 -7.95
CA ARG A 31 -6.67 -10.50 -6.99
C ARG A 31 -6.32 -10.88 -5.55
N GLU A 32 -6.71 -12.08 -5.11
CA GLU A 32 -6.44 -12.57 -3.76
C GLU A 32 -4.94 -12.77 -3.52
N SER A 33 -4.23 -13.31 -4.51
CA SER A 33 -2.77 -13.47 -4.46
C SER A 33 -2.05 -12.12 -4.36
N VAL A 34 -2.44 -11.14 -5.19
CA VAL A 34 -1.88 -9.77 -5.15
C VAL A 34 -2.13 -9.12 -3.79
N LEU A 35 -3.36 -9.16 -3.28
CA LEU A 35 -3.69 -8.58 -1.97
C LEU A 35 -2.90 -9.23 -0.84
N THR A 36 -2.73 -10.55 -0.88
CA THR A 36 -1.98 -11.28 0.15
C THR A 36 -0.50 -10.89 0.13
N ALA A 37 0.11 -10.86 -1.06
CA ALA A 37 1.51 -10.46 -1.22
C ALA A 37 1.77 -9.03 -0.73
N ILE A 38 0.93 -8.07 -1.14
CA ILE A 38 1.03 -6.68 -0.68
C ILE A 38 0.80 -6.57 0.82
N ALA A 39 -0.22 -7.23 1.37
CA ALA A 39 -0.50 -7.21 2.80
C ALA A 39 0.68 -7.78 3.62
N SER A 40 1.34 -8.83 3.13
CA SER A 40 2.55 -9.38 3.75
C SER A 40 3.72 -8.40 3.73
N GLU A 41 3.98 -7.72 2.61
CA GLU A 41 5.03 -6.69 2.53
C GLU A 41 4.73 -5.52 3.47
N VAL A 42 3.51 -4.99 3.46
CA VAL A 42 3.07 -3.92 4.36
C VAL A 42 3.21 -4.33 5.82
N HIS A 43 2.84 -5.58 6.16
CA HIS A 43 3.04 -6.10 7.51
C HIS A 43 4.51 -6.12 7.92
N ALA A 44 5.40 -6.56 7.03
CA ALA A 44 6.84 -6.60 7.28
C ALA A 44 7.42 -5.19 7.50
N ILE A 45 7.06 -4.22 6.64
CA ILE A 45 7.46 -2.81 6.77
C ILE A 45 7.03 -2.25 8.13
N ARG A 46 5.76 -2.46 8.51
CA ARG A 46 5.26 -1.98 9.81
C ARG A 46 5.97 -2.61 10.99
N ARG A 47 6.25 -3.91 10.92
CA ARG A 47 6.99 -4.63 11.95
C ARG A 47 8.40 -4.03 12.11
N LEU A 48 9.06 -3.69 11.00
CA LEU A 48 10.36 -3.03 11.00
C LEU A 48 10.30 -1.63 11.64
N ILE A 49 9.38 -0.78 11.19
CA ILE A 49 9.19 0.59 11.74
C ILE A 49 8.89 0.53 13.24
N ARG A 50 8.06 -0.42 13.67
CA ARG A 50 7.73 -0.62 15.10
C ARG A 50 8.94 -1.10 15.89
N HIS A 51 9.70 -2.06 15.36
CA HIS A 51 10.89 -2.59 16.03
C HIS A 51 11.96 -1.50 16.23
N GLN A 52 12.08 -0.59 15.27
CA GLN A 52 13.00 0.55 15.33
C GLN A 52 12.45 1.74 16.15
N ASN A 53 11.24 1.62 16.71
CA ASN A 53 10.57 2.62 17.53
C ASN A 53 10.51 4.04 16.90
N TYR A 54 10.44 4.14 15.57
CA TYR A 54 10.46 5.45 14.89
C TYR A 54 9.31 6.35 15.30
N LEU A 55 8.12 5.77 15.51
CA LEU A 55 6.97 6.55 15.96
C LEU A 55 7.15 7.05 17.40
N GLY A 56 7.78 6.27 18.28
CA GLY A 56 8.10 6.70 19.64
C GLY A 56 9.06 7.89 19.62
N HIS A 57 10.21 7.74 18.95
CA HIS A 57 11.19 8.82 18.83
C HIS A 57 10.63 10.09 18.18
N SER A 58 9.78 9.93 17.16
CA SER A 58 9.11 11.07 16.52
C SER A 58 8.09 11.75 17.47
N ASN A 59 7.35 10.99 18.27
CA ASN A 59 6.43 11.55 19.27
C ASN A 59 7.18 12.32 20.36
N ASP A 60 8.26 11.74 20.90
CA ASP A 60 9.08 12.40 21.93
C ASP A 60 9.66 13.72 21.40
N SER A 61 10.08 13.73 20.13
CA SER A 61 10.55 14.95 19.46
C SER A 61 9.43 15.98 19.37
N CYS A 62 8.24 15.61 18.90
CA CYS A 62 7.08 16.51 18.83
C CYS A 62 6.70 17.08 20.21
N GLU A 63 6.76 16.27 21.26
CA GLU A 63 6.47 16.71 22.63
C GLU A 63 7.49 17.75 23.12
N ARG A 64 8.79 17.57 22.81
CA ARG A 64 9.82 18.56 23.14
C ARG A 64 9.56 19.89 22.44
N ILE A 65 9.20 19.84 21.16
CA ILE A 65 8.86 21.02 20.35
C ILE A 65 7.67 21.77 20.95
N GLN A 66 6.59 21.06 21.29
CA GLN A 66 5.39 21.65 21.88
C GLN A 66 5.65 22.29 23.25
N ASN A 67 6.58 21.72 24.02
CA ASN A 67 7.00 22.24 25.32
C ASN A 67 8.11 23.32 25.23
N GLN A 68 8.39 23.86 24.04
CA GLN A 68 9.44 24.86 23.78
C GLN A 68 10.84 24.41 24.26
N ARG A 69 11.09 23.09 24.31
CA ARG A 69 12.40 22.53 24.61
C ARG A 69 13.15 22.33 23.30
N SER A 70 14.42 22.70 23.27
CA SER A 70 15.29 22.48 22.11
C SER A 70 15.29 21.00 21.75
N ALA A 71 14.79 20.67 20.56
CA ALA A 71 14.92 19.35 19.95
C ALA A 71 16.25 19.32 19.20
N GLY A 72 17.35 19.28 19.94
CA GLY A 72 18.71 19.24 19.37
C GLY A 72 19.11 17.88 18.79
N ASP A 73 18.18 16.94 18.68
CA ASP A 73 18.47 15.57 18.22
C ASP A 73 17.92 15.37 16.81
N THR A 74 18.82 15.30 15.84
CA THR A 74 18.53 15.07 14.43
C THR A 74 18.53 13.56 14.14
N PHE A 75 17.43 13.04 13.58
CA PHE A 75 17.31 11.63 13.23
C PHE A 75 17.58 11.40 11.74
N VAL A 76 18.73 10.79 11.44
CA VAL A 76 19.08 10.39 10.07
C VAL A 76 19.05 8.87 9.97
N ILE A 77 18.28 8.35 9.02
CA ILE A 77 18.14 6.90 8.81
C ILE A 77 18.69 6.55 7.44
N GLY A 78 19.76 5.77 7.44
CA GLY A 78 20.32 5.20 6.21
C GLY A 78 19.51 3.99 5.74
N SER A 79 18.54 4.21 4.86
CA SER A 79 17.88 3.10 4.15
C SER A 79 18.74 2.62 2.98
N ARG A 80 19.27 1.40 3.05
CA ARG A 80 20.09 0.78 1.98
C ARG A 80 19.39 -0.35 1.21
N ALA A 81 18.21 -0.79 1.65
CA ALA A 81 17.51 -1.94 1.09
C ALA A 81 16.23 -1.54 0.34
N ASN A 82 15.91 -2.25 -0.73
CA ASN A 82 14.62 -2.11 -1.41
C ASN A 82 13.54 -2.87 -0.63
N TYR A 83 12.84 -2.16 0.26
CA TYR A 83 11.74 -2.71 1.05
C TYR A 83 10.40 -2.82 0.30
N PHE A 84 10.33 -2.38 -0.97
CA PHE A 84 9.10 -2.26 -1.75
C PHE A 84 9.07 -3.20 -2.98
N SER A 85 9.86 -4.27 -2.95
CA SER A 85 10.05 -5.15 -4.11
C SER A 85 8.78 -5.88 -4.55
N ALA A 86 7.91 -6.28 -3.62
CA ALA A 86 6.64 -6.91 -3.96
C ALA A 86 5.68 -5.90 -4.58
N HIS A 87 5.58 -4.69 -4.03
CA HIS A 87 4.78 -3.61 -4.64
C HIS A 87 5.27 -3.25 -6.04
N GLU A 88 6.57 -3.06 -6.23
CA GLU A 88 7.15 -2.74 -7.54
C GLU A 88 6.87 -3.85 -8.56
N GLY A 89 6.97 -5.12 -8.16
CA GLY A 89 6.66 -6.26 -9.02
C GLY A 89 5.16 -6.44 -9.33
N LEU A 90 4.27 -5.90 -8.49
CA LEU A 90 2.81 -6.10 -8.59
C LEU A 90 2.04 -4.83 -8.95
N VAL A 91 2.69 -3.68 -9.16
CA VAL A 91 2.02 -2.39 -9.41
C VAL A 91 1.07 -2.45 -10.61
N SER A 92 1.45 -3.15 -11.68
CA SER A 92 0.62 -3.34 -12.88
C SER A 92 -0.64 -4.16 -12.63
N LYS A 93 -0.68 -4.92 -11.52
CA LYS A 93 -1.81 -5.77 -11.11
C LYS A 93 -2.75 -5.09 -10.13
N LEU A 94 -2.41 -3.89 -9.62
CA LEU A 94 -3.28 -3.14 -8.71
C LEU A 94 -4.62 -2.76 -9.36
N GLY A 95 -4.67 -2.64 -10.69
CA GLY A 95 -5.91 -2.41 -11.45
C GLY A 95 -6.95 -3.53 -11.33
N ASN A 96 -6.54 -4.73 -10.92
CA ASN A 96 -7.45 -5.85 -10.66
C ASN A 96 -8.12 -5.79 -9.28
N LEU A 97 -7.69 -4.87 -8.41
CA LEU A 97 -8.24 -4.71 -7.07
C LEU A 97 -9.48 -3.80 -7.07
N ASN A 98 -10.20 -3.80 -5.96
CA ASN A 98 -11.20 -2.76 -5.73
C ASN A 98 -10.50 -1.38 -5.70
N PRO A 99 -11.03 -0.34 -6.38
CA PRO A 99 -10.44 0.99 -6.39
C PRO A 99 -10.10 1.54 -5.00
N LYS A 100 -10.96 1.31 -4.00
CA LYS A 100 -10.72 1.75 -2.62
C LYS A 100 -9.49 1.06 -2.00
N ALA A 101 -9.27 -0.22 -2.30
CA ALA A 101 -8.10 -0.95 -1.83
C ALA A 101 -6.83 -0.47 -2.53
N ALA A 102 -6.89 -0.28 -3.86
CA ALA A 102 -5.76 0.21 -4.66
C ALA A 102 -5.29 1.59 -4.18
N VAL A 103 -6.23 2.53 -3.94
CA VAL A 103 -5.90 3.88 -3.42
C VAL A 103 -5.21 3.81 -2.06
N LYS A 104 -5.68 2.97 -1.13
CA LYS A 104 -5.04 2.79 0.18
C LYS A 104 -3.61 2.29 0.03
N ILE A 105 -3.40 1.28 -0.82
CA ILE A 105 -2.09 0.69 -1.09
C ILE A 105 -1.15 1.77 -1.66
N VAL A 106 -1.57 2.49 -2.70
CA VAL A 106 -0.76 3.55 -3.32
C VAL A 106 -0.40 4.63 -2.29
N ASN A 107 -1.37 5.13 -1.52
CA ASN A 107 -1.14 6.16 -0.51
C ASN A 107 -0.17 5.69 0.58
N PHE A 108 -0.26 4.42 1.01
CA PHE A 108 0.70 3.85 1.96
C PHE A 108 2.14 3.93 1.44
N TYR A 109 2.40 3.49 0.20
CA TYR A 109 3.76 3.55 -0.35
C TYR A 109 4.24 4.98 -0.62
N VAL A 110 3.34 5.89 -1.02
CA VAL A 110 3.67 7.31 -1.18
C VAL A 110 4.09 7.92 0.16
N TYR A 111 3.36 7.65 1.25
CA TYR A 111 3.73 8.14 2.58
C TYR A 111 5.01 7.51 3.11
N CYS A 112 5.25 6.22 2.86
CA CYS A 112 6.53 5.58 3.18
C CYS A 112 7.70 6.26 2.45
N LYS A 113 7.56 6.54 1.14
CA LYS A 113 8.59 7.24 0.36
C LYS A 113 8.81 8.65 0.88
N SER A 114 7.73 9.39 1.13
CA SER A 114 7.81 10.74 1.69
C SER A 114 8.52 10.76 3.04
N ALA A 115 8.22 9.81 3.94
CA ALA A 115 8.91 9.68 5.21
C ALA A 115 10.40 9.36 5.04
N ILE A 116 10.75 8.48 4.09
CA ILE A 116 12.15 8.15 3.78
C ILE A 116 12.88 9.40 3.24
N ASP A 117 12.26 10.15 2.34
CA ASP A 117 12.88 11.34 1.76
C ASP A 117 13.12 12.43 2.82
N SER A 118 12.23 12.56 3.79
CA SER A 118 12.39 13.48 4.92
C SER A 118 13.60 13.14 5.80
N ILE A 119 13.87 11.86 6.08
CA ILE A 119 14.89 11.39 7.04
C ILE A 119 16.26 11.11 6.39
N ARG A 120 16.43 11.39 5.10
CA ARG A 120 17.71 11.20 4.42
C ARG A 120 18.76 12.22 4.88
N PRO A 121 20.07 11.92 4.74
CA PRO A 121 21.15 12.86 5.07
C PRO A 121 21.14 14.16 4.25
N ASP A 122 20.47 14.18 3.10
CA ASP A 122 20.22 15.36 2.27
C ASP A 122 18.79 15.91 2.43
N GLY A 123 18.01 15.32 3.33
CA GLY A 123 16.62 15.68 3.59
C GLY A 123 16.47 16.93 4.45
N SER A 124 15.24 17.43 4.54
CA SER A 124 14.90 18.63 5.34
C SER A 124 15.20 18.49 6.84
N HIS A 125 15.45 17.27 7.31
CA HIS A 125 15.80 16.94 8.69
C HIS A 125 17.29 16.70 8.93
N ALA A 126 18.17 16.92 7.96
CA ALA A 126 19.60 16.60 8.15
C ALA A 126 20.43 17.72 8.82
N PHE A 127 19.87 18.92 8.98
CA PHE A 127 20.61 20.08 9.47
C PHE A 127 20.54 20.22 11.00
N ASP A 128 21.69 20.30 11.65
CA ASP A 128 21.85 20.36 13.13
C ASP A 128 21.38 21.67 13.77
N THR A 129 21.04 22.70 12.99
CA THR A 129 20.55 23.97 13.53
C THR A 129 19.04 24.00 13.66
N TRP A 130 18.58 24.02 14.90
CA TRP A 130 17.18 24.25 15.26
C TRP A 130 16.63 25.50 14.56
N SER A 131 15.55 25.33 13.80
CA SER A 131 14.80 26.40 13.13
C SER A 131 13.29 26.14 13.22
N PRO A 132 12.44 27.18 13.11
CA PRO A 132 10.99 26.98 13.02
C PRO A 132 10.59 25.98 11.92
N ASP A 133 11.24 26.04 10.76
CA ASP A 133 10.99 25.11 9.65
C ASP A 133 11.32 23.65 10.03
N SER A 134 12.42 23.43 10.77
CA SER A 134 12.76 22.08 11.26
C SER A 134 11.72 21.54 12.26
N ALA A 135 11.07 22.42 13.03
CA ALA A 135 10.02 22.06 13.95
C ALA A 135 8.77 21.60 13.20
N ASP A 136 8.32 22.38 12.22
CA ASP A 136 7.16 22.08 11.39
C ASP A 136 7.36 20.80 10.59
N ASN A 137 8.55 20.62 10.00
CA ASN A 137 8.91 19.39 9.32
C ASN A 137 8.81 18.17 10.25
N THR A 138 9.21 18.31 11.52
CA THR A 138 9.18 17.20 12.50
C THR A 138 7.75 16.81 12.85
N LEU A 139 6.89 17.81 13.02
CA LEU A 139 5.46 17.61 13.21
C LEU A 139 4.83 16.94 11.98
N SER A 140 5.18 17.37 10.77
CA SER A 140 4.71 16.75 9.52
C SER A 140 5.18 15.31 9.37
N LEU A 141 6.45 15.01 9.64
CA LEU A 141 6.97 13.64 9.61
C LEU A 141 6.22 12.74 10.60
N ASN A 142 5.91 13.23 11.80
CA ASN A 142 5.11 12.48 12.76
C ASN A 142 3.71 12.12 12.21
N GLN A 143 3.05 13.09 11.56
CA GLN A 143 1.74 12.87 10.93
C GLN A 143 1.83 11.84 9.81
N ILE A 144 2.85 11.90 8.96
CA ILE A 144 3.09 10.93 7.89
C ILE A 144 3.30 9.53 8.48
N LEU A 145 4.15 9.39 9.51
CA LEU A 145 4.38 8.11 10.17
C LEU A 145 3.09 7.52 10.76
N ARG A 146 2.27 8.35 11.42
CA ARG A 146 0.95 7.93 11.92
C ARG A 146 0.03 7.45 10.80
N ALA A 147 -0.01 8.17 9.68
CA ALA A 147 -0.80 7.78 8.52
C ALA A 147 -0.32 6.46 7.90
N VAL A 148 0.99 6.22 7.82
CA VAL A 148 1.59 4.94 7.40
C VAL A 148 1.13 3.81 8.31
N PHE A 149 1.15 4.00 9.63
CA PHE A 149 0.70 2.98 10.58
C PHE A 149 -0.79 2.65 10.43
N LEU A 150 -1.63 3.68 10.30
CA LEU A 150 -3.08 3.54 10.15
C LEU A 150 -3.44 2.83 8.84
N LEU A 151 -2.96 3.34 7.70
CA LEU A 151 -3.19 2.69 6.40
C LEU A 151 -2.63 1.28 6.37
N GLY A 152 -1.47 1.08 7.00
CA GLY A 152 -0.85 -0.22 7.11
C GLY A 152 -1.67 -1.22 7.95
N ASP A 153 -2.38 -0.78 8.99
CA ASP A 153 -3.36 -1.62 9.71
C ASP A 153 -4.51 -2.03 8.79
N GLU A 154 -5.07 -1.05 8.08
CA GLU A 154 -6.20 -1.30 7.18
C GLU A 154 -5.83 -2.26 6.05
N ILE A 155 -4.67 -2.07 5.41
CA ILE A 155 -4.22 -2.91 4.28
C ILE A 155 -4.01 -4.36 4.72
N VAL A 156 -3.42 -4.58 5.91
CA VAL A 156 -3.19 -5.94 6.44
C VAL A 156 -4.49 -6.71 6.67
N GLN A 157 -5.62 -6.01 6.90
CA GLN A 157 -6.93 -6.67 7.04
C GLN A 157 -7.65 -6.91 5.70
N LEU A 158 -7.24 -6.29 4.59
CA LEU A 158 -7.93 -6.42 3.30
C LEU A 158 -8.11 -7.86 2.82
N PRO A 159 -7.12 -8.78 2.93
CA PRO A 159 -7.29 -10.17 2.48
C PRO A 159 -8.36 -10.94 3.27
N ARG A 160 -8.73 -10.48 4.47
CA ARG A 160 -9.70 -11.14 5.36
C ARG A 160 -11.13 -10.65 5.14
N MET A 161 -11.31 -9.54 4.44
CA MET A 161 -12.65 -8.99 4.20
C MET A 161 -13.34 -9.81 3.09
N PRO A 162 -14.57 -10.29 3.32
CA PRO A 162 -15.32 -10.98 2.27
C PRO A 162 -15.48 -10.02 1.08
N ILE A 163 -15.14 -10.51 -0.11
CA ILE A 163 -15.31 -9.74 -1.34
C ILE A 163 -16.82 -9.66 -1.59
N VAL A 164 -17.42 -8.52 -1.27
CA VAL A 164 -18.80 -8.23 -1.66
C VAL A 164 -18.82 -8.12 -3.18
N GLU A 165 -19.36 -9.14 -3.83
CA GLU A 165 -19.55 -9.15 -5.28
C GLU A 165 -20.62 -8.10 -5.61
N LEU A 166 -20.25 -7.06 -6.36
CA LEU A 166 -21.23 -6.15 -6.93
C LEU A 166 -22.06 -6.94 -7.94
N PRO A 167 -23.40 -6.83 -7.93
CA PRO A 167 -24.22 -7.52 -8.92
C PRO A 167 -23.78 -7.06 -10.31
N VAL A 168 -23.42 -8.02 -11.17
CA VAL A 168 -23.15 -7.76 -12.57
C VAL A 168 -24.43 -7.21 -13.18
N ARG A 169 -24.46 -5.90 -13.48
CA ARG A 169 -25.52 -5.35 -14.32
C ARG A 169 -25.31 -5.90 -15.71
N VAL A 170 -26.14 -6.86 -16.09
CA VAL A 170 -26.30 -7.28 -17.48
C VAL A 170 -27.24 -6.25 -18.08
N ASP A 171 -26.68 -5.23 -18.72
CA ASP A 171 -27.47 -4.30 -19.52
C ASP A 171 -27.94 -5.10 -20.76
N SER A 172 -29.23 -5.41 -20.79
CA SER A 172 -29.94 -6.13 -21.85
C SER A 172 -30.30 -5.23 -23.02
#